data_AF-A0A378C835-F1
#
_entry.id   AF-A0A378C835-F1
#
_cell.length_a   1.000
_cell.length_b   1.000
_cell.length_c   1.000
_cell.angle_alpha   90.00
_cell.angle_beta   90.00
_cell.angle_gamma   90.00
#
_symmetry.space_group_name_H-M   'P 1'
#
loop_
_entity.id
_entity.type
_entity.pdbx_description
1 polymer ?
#
loop_
_entity_poly.entity_id
_entity_poly.type
_entity_poly.pdbx_seq_one_letter_code
_entity_poly.pdbx_strand_id
1 'polypeptide(L)' 'MLYTVTFNETERKADIDIDGDVRVGDLLSLTVDGVKDNYKIMTIGGPVIGDVCVPSVIRIKKLMDNDI' A
#
# COMPACT_ATOMS: atom_id res chain seq x y z
N MET A 1 11.25 0.08 3.10
CA MET A 1 10.83 -1.12 3.87
C MET A 1 9.94 -1.96 2.98
N LEU A 2 10.14 -3.27 2.96
CA LEU A 2 9.38 -4.17 2.10
C LEU A 2 7.96 -4.41 2.63
N TYR A 3 6.95 -4.09 1.82
CA TYR A 3 5.55 -4.35 2.11
C TYR A 3 4.96 -5.27 1.05
N THR A 4 4.14 -6.24 1.48
CA THR A 4 3.23 -6.94 0.58
C THR A 4 2.01 -6.06 0.34
N VAL A 5 1.92 -5.50 -0.86
CA VAL A 5 0.87 -4.58 -1.30
C VAL A 5 -0.22 -5.35 -2.03
N THR A 6 -1.47 -5.20 -1.61
CA THR A 6 -2.65 -5.73 -2.32
C THR A 6 -3.39 -4.60 -3.04
N PHE A 7 -3.54 -4.72 -4.35
CA PHE A 7 -4.31 -3.77 -5.18
C PHE A 7 -5.81 -4.10 -5.08
N ASN A 8 -6.61 -3.18 -4.56
CA ASN A 8 -8.02 -3.40 -4.26
C ASN A 8 -8.87 -3.68 -5.52
N GLU A 9 -8.46 -3.20 -6.68
CA GLU A 9 -9.20 -3.36 -7.94
C GLU A 9 -9.01 -4.75 -8.55
N THR A 10 -7.86 -5.38 -8.32
CA THR A 10 -7.45 -6.61 -9.02
C THR A 10 -7.15 -7.78 -8.10
N GLU A 11 -7.12 -7.57 -6.78
CA GLU A 11 -6.56 -8.48 -5.77
C GLU A 11 -5.10 -8.92 -6.03
N ARG A 12 -4.42 -8.30 -7.01
CA ARG A 12 -3.02 -8.57 -7.28
C ARG A 12 -2.20 -8.21 -6.04
N LYS A 13 -1.18 -9.03 -5.77
CA LYS A 13 -0.19 -8.76 -4.74
C LYS A 13 1.16 -8.47 -5.36
N ALA A 14 1.90 -7.55 -4.77
CA ALA A 14 3.28 -7.26 -5.13
C ALA A 14 4.06 -6.88 -3.88
N ASP A 15 5.31 -7.30 -3.81
CA ASP A 15 6.22 -6.84 -2.76
C ASP A 15 6.92 -5.57 -3.25
N ILE A 16 6.75 -4.47 -2.50
CA ILE A 16 7.20 -3.13 -2.88
C ILE A 16 7.99 -2.55 -1.73
N ASP A 17 9.18 -2.00 -2.02
CA ASP A 17 9.89 -1.19 -1.04
C ASP A 17 9.28 0.21 -1.00
N ILE A 18 8.75 0.57 0.17
CA ILE A 18 8.20 1.90 0.44
C ILE A 18 9.14 2.61 1.39
N ASP A 19 9.56 3.81 0.99
CA ASP A 19 10.41 4.66 1.81
C ASP A 19 9.56 5.34 2.90
N GLY A 20 9.97 5.19 4.16
CA GLY A 20 9.32 5.80 5.31
C GLY A 20 8.16 5.01 5.93
N ASP A 21 7.55 5.63 6.94
CA ASP A 21 6.36 5.13 7.61
C ASP A 21 5.11 5.39 6.76
N VAL A 22 4.23 4.40 6.69
CA VAL A 22 2.96 4.48 5.97
C VAL A 22 1.80 4.60 6.93
N ARG A 23 0.77 5.37 6.56
CA ARG A 23 -0.49 5.50 7.29
C ARG A 23 -1.69 5.29 6.38
N VAL A 24 -2.80 4.85 6.99
CA VAL A 24 -4.07 4.77 6.27
C VAL A 24 -4.47 6.18 5.84
N GLY A 25 -4.83 6.32 4.57
CA GLY A 25 -5.16 7.59 3.94
C GLY A 25 -4.00 8.22 3.15
N ASP A 26 -2.76 7.80 3.37
CA ASP A 26 -1.61 8.32 2.64
C ASP A 26 -1.69 8.00 1.15
N LEU A 27 -1.05 8.86 0.35
CA LEU A 27 -0.90 8.69 -1.09
C LEU A 27 0.43 8.06 -1.42
N LEU A 28 0.38 7.03 -2.24
CA LEU A 28 1.53 6.27 -2.69
C LEU A 28 1.59 6.32 -4.21
N SER A 29 2.64 6.94 -4.76
CA SER A 29 2.92 6.90 -6.19
C SER A 29 3.72 5.64 -6.51
N LEU A 30 3.13 4.70 -7.24
CA LEU A 30 3.77 3.44 -7.62
C LEU A 30 3.88 3.32 -9.13
N THR A 31 4.97 2.73 -9.59
CA THR A 31 5.11 2.31 -10.99
C THR A 31 4.79 0.82 -11.07
N VAL A 32 3.65 0.48 -11.66
CA VAL A 32 3.18 -0.90 -11.83
C VAL A 32 3.13 -1.21 -13.33
N ASP A 33 3.80 -2.28 -13.75
CA ASP A 33 3.90 -2.69 -15.16
C ASP A 33 4.35 -1.55 -16.11
N GLY A 34 5.24 -0.67 -15.62
CA GLY A 34 5.79 0.46 -16.38
C GLY A 34 4.93 1.73 -16.39
N VAL A 35 3.75 1.71 -15.76
CA VAL A 35 2.86 2.87 -15.65
C VAL A 35 2.92 3.43 -14.23
N LYS A 36 3.18 4.74 -14.11
CA LYS A 36 3.14 5.44 -12.84
C LYS A 36 1.72 5.87 -12.53
N ASP A 37 1.19 5.42 -11.40
CA ASP A 37 -0.15 5.73 -10.90
C ASP A 37 -0.11 6.13 -9.43
N ASN A 38 -1.15 6.85 -8.98
CA ASN A 38 -1.31 7.21 -7.58
C ASN A 38 -2.36 6.31 -6.92
N TYR A 39 -2.04 5.88 -5.70
CA TYR A 39 -2.89 5.01 -4.92
C TYR A 39 -3.07 5.57 -3.51
N LYS A 40 -4.23 5.31 -2.91
CA LYS A 40 -4.51 5.63 -1.51
C LYS A 40 -4.41 4.38 -0.65
N ILE A 41 -3.72 4.49 0.48
CA ILE A 41 -3.63 3.40 1.46
C ILE A 41 -4.97 3.25 2.18
N MET A 42 -5.58 2.08 2.06
CA MET A 42 -6.88 1.76 2.64
C MET A 42 -6.73 1.08 4.01
N THR A 43 -5.82 0.13 4.11
CA THR A 43 -5.55 -0.62 5.33
C THR A 43 -4.07 -0.92 5.47
N ILE A 44 -3.63 -1.04 6.72
CA ILE A 44 -2.29 -1.48 7.09
C ILE A 44 -2.47 -2.62 8.09
N GLY A 45 -1.68 -3.66 7.93
CA GLY A 45 -1.62 -4.81 8.83
C GLY A 45 -0.26 -5.47 8.83
N GLY A 46 -0.15 -6.52 9.62
CA GLY A 46 1.06 -7.32 9.72
C GLY A 46 1.05 -8.18 10.98
N PRO A 47 2.12 -8.96 11.20
CA PRO A 47 2.22 -9.83 12.36
C PRO A 47 2.34 -9.02 13.66
N VAL A 48 1.76 -9.55 14.74
CA VAL A 48 1.99 -9.05 16.10
C VAL A 48 3.14 -9.82 16.72
N ILE A 49 4.21 -9.13 17.12
CA ILE A 49 5.39 -9.70 17.75
C ILE A 49 5.56 -9.04 19.12
N GLY A 50 5.39 -9.80 20.20
CA GLY A 50 5.55 -9.29 21.56
C GLY A 50 4.65 -8.09 21.86
N ASP A 51 3.37 -8.16 21.46
CA ASP A 51 2.34 -7.11 21.62
C ASP A 51 2.51 -5.88 20.70
N VAL A 52 3.51 -5.88 19.82
CA VAL A 52 3.70 -4.83 18.80
C VAL A 52 3.22 -5.31 17.44
N CYS A 53 2.31 -4.58 16.81
CA CYS A 53 1.95 -4.81 15.42
C CYS A 53 3.06 -4.27 14.52
N VAL A 54 3.68 -5.14 13.72
CA VAL A 54 4.73 -4.77 12.76
C VAL A 54 4.09 -4.61 11.38
N PRO A 55 4.00 -3.40 10.83
CA PRO A 55 3.41 -3.18 9.51
C PRO A 55 4.20 -3.92 8.43
N SER A 56 3.54 -4.80 7.68
CA SER A 56 4.19 -5.53 6.58
C SER A 56 3.26 -5.81 5.40
N VAL A 57 1.96 -5.58 5.57
CA VAL A 57 0.94 -5.76 4.55
C VAL A 57 0.11 -4.51 4.45
N ILE A 58 -0.12 -4.03 3.22
CA ILE A 58 -1.01 -2.90 2.98
C ILE A 58 -1.99 -3.23 1.85
N ARG A 59 -3.17 -2.62 1.93
CA ARG A 59 -4.14 -2.62 0.83
C ARG A 59 -4.29 -1.22 0.30
N ILE A 60 -4.21 -1.07 -1.03
CA ILE A 60 -4.26 0.22 -1.69
C ILE A 60 -5.37 0.25 -2.74
N LYS A 61 -5.93 1.44 -2.97
CA LYS A 61 -6.94 1.69 -4.01
C LYS A 61 -6.39 2.72 -4.98
N LYS A 62 -6.53 2.51 -6.29
CA LYS A 62 -6.15 3.49 -7.31
C LYS A 62 -6.99 4.75 -7.14
N LEU A 63 -6.33 5.91 -7.13
CA LEU A 63 -7.03 7.19 -7.15
C LEU A 63 -7.55 7.46 -8.55
N MET A 64 -8.82 7.86 -8.65
CA MET A 64 -9.38 8.41 -9.88
C MET A 64 -9.36 9.93 -9.80
N ASP A 65 -9.40 10.63 -10.94
CA ASP A 65 -9.38 12.10 -11.03
C ASP A 65 -10.45 12.80 -10.15
N ASN A 66 -11.53 12.09 -9.80
CA ASN A 66 -12.62 12.59 -8.95
C ASN A 66 -12.39 12.42 -7.43
N ASP A 67 -11.28 11.80 -6.99
CA ASP A 67 -10.97 11.57 -5.57
C ASP A 67 -10.09 12.69 -4.96
N ILE A 68 -9.83 13.79 -5.69
CA ILE A 68 -8.99 14.94 -5.29
C ILE A 68 -9.84 16.20 -5.09
#